data_AF-A0A1V5DA96-F1
#
_entry.id   AF-A0A1V5DA96-F1
#
_cell.length_a   1.000
_cell.length_b   1.000
_cell.length_c   1.000
_cell.angle_alpha   90.00
_cell.angle_beta   90.00
_cell.angle_gamma   90.00
#
_symmetry.space_group_name_H-M   'P 1'
#
loop_
_entity.id
_entity.type
_entity.pdbx_description
1 polymer ?
#
loop_
_entity_poly.entity_id
_entity_poly.type
_entity_poly.pdbx_seq_one_letter_code
_entity_poly.pdbx_strand_id
1 'polypeptide(L)'
;MFLTGFDAPTLNTLFVDKNLRYHGLMQSYSRTNRIYDATKTFGNIVTFRDLEKATVDAITLFGDKNTKNVVLEKSYKEYMEGFTDVITGEARRGFMDVVSELEQRFPDPSVIEKESDKKAFAKLFGEYLRVENVLQNYDEFASLKALQNVDMNDPEAVEAFKAAHYLNDEDLAALQTIRIPAERKIQDYRSTYNDIRDWLRHEKAANENEKSTIDWDDVVFEVDLLKSQEINLDYILELIFEHNKKTKSKADLVDEVRRVIRASLGNRAKESLLVDFINQTDLDQIGDKASVIEAFFTFAREKQQREAEELISTEKLNAEAAKRYLTTSLKREYASENGTELNAILPKMSPLNPQYLTKKQSVFQKITAFVEKFKGVGGQL
;
A
#
# COMPACT_ATOMS: atom_id res chain seq x y z
N MET A 1 7.86 2.36 -34.50
CA MET A 1 9.06 3.05 -33.95
C MET A 1 9.05 2.85 -32.44
N PHE A 2 10.19 2.92 -31.73
CA PHE A 2 10.36 2.55 -30.30
C PHE A 2 10.37 1.05 -29.95
N LEU A 3 10.25 0.14 -30.91
CA LEU A 3 10.43 -1.31 -30.68
C LEU A 3 11.91 -1.72 -30.56
N THR A 4 12.83 -0.78 -30.85
CA THR A 4 14.28 -0.93 -30.72
C THR A 4 14.86 0.33 -30.08
N GLY A 5 15.78 0.18 -29.12
CA GLY A 5 16.52 1.28 -28.49
C GLY A 5 15.76 2.12 -27.45
N PHE A 6 14.42 2.05 -27.40
CA PHE A 6 13.63 2.74 -26.37
C PHE A 6 13.67 2.01 -25.03
N ASP A 7 13.92 2.73 -23.95
CA ASP A 7 14.06 2.17 -22.61
C ASP A 7 13.27 3.00 -21.60
N ALA A 8 12.32 2.36 -20.92
CA ALA A 8 11.46 2.99 -19.94
C ALA A 8 11.17 1.97 -18.81
N PRO A 9 11.78 2.12 -17.62
CA PRO A 9 11.57 1.19 -16.50
C PRO A 9 10.11 1.07 -16.07
N THR A 10 9.31 2.14 -16.20
CA THR A 10 7.90 2.16 -15.82
C THR A 10 6.96 1.55 -16.87
N LEU A 11 7.43 1.25 -18.08
CA LEU A 11 6.61 0.61 -19.12
C LEU A 11 6.50 -0.89 -18.82
N ASN A 12 5.29 -1.37 -18.52
CA ASN A 12 5.01 -2.78 -18.19
C ASN A 12 4.17 -3.52 -19.24
N THR A 13 3.35 -2.83 -20.04
CA THR A 13 2.39 -3.49 -20.93
C THR A 13 2.64 -3.17 -22.40
N LEU A 14 2.59 -4.18 -23.25
CA LEU A 14 2.66 -4.07 -24.70
C LEU A 14 1.44 -4.75 -25.35
N PHE A 15 0.61 -3.96 -26.00
CA PHE A 15 -0.50 -4.43 -26.83
C PHE A 15 -0.02 -4.68 -28.26
N VAL A 16 -0.32 -5.87 -28.82
CA VAL A 16 0.22 -6.32 -30.10
C VAL A 16 -0.90 -6.80 -31.03
N ASP A 17 -1.17 -6.03 -32.07
CA ASP A 17 -1.92 -6.46 -33.27
C ASP A 17 -0.98 -6.49 -34.49
N LYS A 18 0.11 -7.25 -34.37
CA LYS A 18 1.12 -7.37 -35.43
C LYS A 18 1.73 -8.76 -35.46
N ASN A 19 2.04 -9.26 -36.66
CA ASN A 19 2.75 -10.51 -36.87
C ASN A 19 4.25 -10.36 -36.53
N LEU A 20 4.59 -10.31 -35.24
CA LEU A 20 5.98 -10.32 -34.77
C LEU A 20 6.59 -11.71 -34.93
N ARG A 21 7.88 -11.79 -35.29
CA ARG A 21 8.59 -13.06 -35.50
C ARG A 21 10.03 -12.98 -35.02
N TYR A 22 10.57 -14.11 -34.54
CA TYR A 22 11.97 -14.32 -34.19
C TYR A 22 12.55 -13.19 -33.31
N HIS A 23 13.72 -12.64 -33.67
CA HIS A 23 14.40 -11.59 -32.92
C HIS A 23 13.56 -10.31 -32.76
N GLY A 24 12.72 -9.96 -33.74
CA GLY A 24 11.85 -8.79 -33.66
C GLY A 24 10.77 -8.93 -32.60
N LEU A 25 10.28 -10.16 -32.37
CA LEU A 25 9.37 -10.49 -31.27
C LEU A 25 10.09 -10.31 -29.93
N MET A 26 11.26 -10.92 -29.76
CA MET A 26 12.04 -10.81 -28.52
C MET A 26 12.41 -9.36 -28.18
N GLN A 27 12.83 -8.56 -29.17
CA GLN A 27 13.17 -7.15 -28.96
C GLN A 27 11.96 -6.32 -28.51
N SER A 28 10.80 -6.60 -29.12
CA SER A 28 9.54 -5.94 -28.78
C SER A 28 9.09 -6.30 -27.37
N TYR A 29 9.10 -7.59 -27.01
CA TYR A 29 8.70 -8.05 -25.67
C TYR A 29 9.67 -7.55 -24.60
N SER A 30 10.97 -7.51 -24.92
CA SER A 30 11.98 -6.93 -24.03
C SER A 30 11.75 -5.46 -23.75
N ARG A 31 10.77 -4.76 -24.38
CA ARG A 31 10.45 -3.38 -24.02
C ARG A 31 9.83 -3.26 -22.63
N THR A 32 9.12 -4.30 -22.17
CA THR A 32 8.28 -4.25 -20.97
C THR A 32 8.95 -4.79 -19.69
N ASN A 33 10.00 -5.62 -19.80
CA ASN A 33 10.54 -6.40 -18.68
C ASN A 33 11.69 -5.70 -17.91
N ARG A 34 11.76 -4.37 -17.96
CA ARG A 34 12.82 -3.60 -17.26
C ARG A 34 12.49 -3.53 -15.78
N ILE A 35 13.47 -3.87 -14.94
CA ILE A 35 13.34 -3.90 -13.48
C ILE A 35 13.01 -2.48 -12.98
N TYR A 36 12.05 -2.38 -12.07
CA TYR A 36 11.64 -1.12 -11.44
C TYR A 36 11.65 -1.26 -9.92
N ASP A 37 10.62 -1.89 -9.34
CA ASP A 37 10.50 -2.20 -7.91
C ASP A 37 9.71 -3.51 -7.73
N ALA A 38 9.38 -3.87 -6.48
CA ALA A 38 8.64 -5.10 -6.18
C ALA A 38 7.22 -5.17 -6.78
N THR A 39 6.64 -4.03 -7.19
CA THR A 39 5.30 -3.99 -7.80
C THR A 39 5.32 -4.52 -9.23
N LYS A 40 6.45 -4.37 -9.94
CA LYS A 40 6.61 -4.80 -11.33
C LYS A 40 7.37 -6.13 -11.40
N THR A 41 6.62 -7.22 -11.32
CA THR A 41 7.13 -8.59 -11.36
C THR A 41 7.54 -9.05 -12.75
N PHE A 42 6.75 -8.71 -13.77
CA PHE A 42 6.99 -9.07 -15.17
C PHE A 42 6.37 -8.05 -16.14
N GLY A 43 6.57 -8.27 -17.44
CA GLY A 43 5.97 -7.46 -18.51
C GLY A 43 4.75 -8.14 -19.12
N ASN A 44 3.63 -7.43 -19.22
CA ASN A 44 2.40 -7.90 -19.81
C ASN A 44 2.44 -7.77 -21.34
N ILE A 45 2.29 -8.88 -22.05
CA ILE A 45 2.17 -8.88 -23.51
C ILE A 45 0.76 -9.34 -23.88
N VAL A 46 -0.04 -8.41 -24.37
CA VAL A 46 -1.44 -8.67 -24.76
C VAL A 46 -1.51 -8.73 -26.28
N THR A 47 -1.79 -9.91 -26.84
CA THR A 47 -1.75 -10.15 -28.28
C THR A 47 -3.16 -10.36 -28.85
N PHE A 48 -3.49 -9.66 -29.93
CA PHE A 48 -4.77 -9.80 -30.64
C PHE A 48 -4.70 -10.78 -31.82
N ARG A 49 -3.57 -11.47 -31.95
CA ARG A 49 -3.30 -12.52 -32.93
C ARG A 49 -2.66 -13.69 -32.22
N ASP A 50 -2.82 -14.90 -32.76
CA ASP A 50 -2.10 -16.06 -32.26
C ASP A 50 -0.58 -15.90 -32.51
N LEU A 51 0.14 -15.56 -31.45
CA LEU A 51 1.60 -15.44 -31.41
C LEU A 51 2.22 -16.46 -30.45
N GLU A 52 1.46 -17.40 -29.89
CA GLU A 52 1.97 -18.33 -28.87
C GLU A 52 3.06 -19.21 -29.47
N LYS A 53 2.75 -19.87 -30.60
CA LYS A 53 3.73 -20.72 -31.31
C LYS A 53 4.96 -19.91 -31.74
N ALA A 54 4.76 -18.72 -32.27
CA ALA A 54 5.86 -17.84 -32.69
C ALA A 54 6.75 -17.42 -31.50
N THR A 55 6.16 -17.25 -30.31
CA THR A 55 6.87 -16.94 -29.07
C THR A 55 7.69 -18.14 -28.61
N VAL A 56 7.08 -19.33 -28.58
CA VAL A 56 7.79 -20.58 -28.20
C VAL A 56 8.94 -20.87 -29.16
N ASP A 57 8.72 -20.73 -30.47
CA ASP A 57 9.74 -20.93 -31.50
C ASP A 57 10.89 -19.92 -31.34
N ALA A 58 10.58 -18.66 -31.05
CA ALA A 58 11.59 -17.62 -30.82
C ALA A 58 12.42 -17.90 -29.56
N ILE A 59 11.79 -18.25 -28.43
CA ILE A 59 12.50 -18.56 -27.18
C ILE A 59 13.40 -19.80 -27.36
N THR A 60 12.87 -20.85 -28.01
CA THR A 60 13.62 -22.09 -28.28
C THR A 60 14.84 -21.84 -29.18
N LEU A 61 14.76 -20.88 -30.11
CA LEU A 61 15.90 -20.53 -30.98
C LEU A 61 17.06 -19.90 -30.21
N PHE A 62 16.78 -19.17 -29.12
CA PHE A 62 17.78 -18.46 -28.32
C PHE A 62 18.12 -19.16 -26.99
N GLY A 63 17.59 -20.36 -26.75
CA GLY A 63 17.78 -21.12 -25.51
C GLY A 63 17.67 -22.64 -25.69
N ASP A 64 17.44 -23.34 -24.59
CA ASP A 64 17.15 -24.77 -24.55
C ASP A 64 15.65 -25.04 -24.30
N LYS A 65 15.23 -26.32 -24.27
CA LYS A 65 13.81 -26.68 -24.01
C LYS A 65 13.32 -26.25 -22.62
N ASN A 66 14.22 -26.07 -21.65
CA ASN A 66 13.87 -25.63 -20.30
C ASN A 66 13.70 -24.11 -20.23
N THR A 67 14.23 -23.36 -21.20
CA THR A 67 14.20 -21.90 -21.25
C THR A 67 12.76 -21.34 -21.31
N LYS A 68 11.79 -22.07 -21.88
CA LYS A 68 10.37 -21.64 -21.85
C LYS A 68 9.87 -21.46 -20.42
N ASN A 69 10.16 -22.42 -19.54
CA ASN A 69 9.67 -22.43 -18.15
C ASN A 69 10.35 -21.40 -17.26
N VAL A 70 11.44 -20.79 -17.76
CA VAL A 70 12.21 -19.73 -17.10
C VAL A 70 11.82 -18.34 -17.62
N VAL A 71 11.48 -18.23 -18.91
CA VAL A 71 11.22 -16.94 -19.58
C VAL A 71 9.74 -16.56 -19.57
N LEU A 72 8.84 -17.54 -19.61
CA LEU A 72 7.41 -17.30 -19.54
C LEU A 72 6.89 -17.54 -18.14
N GLU A 73 5.94 -16.70 -17.77
CA GLU A 73 5.34 -16.74 -16.45
C GLU A 73 4.41 -17.94 -16.27
N LYS A 74 4.19 -18.36 -15.02
CA LYS A 74 3.30 -19.48 -14.71
C LYS A 74 1.84 -19.15 -15.08
N SER A 75 1.05 -20.19 -15.28
CA SER A 75 -0.36 -20.05 -15.57
C SER A 75 -1.14 -19.49 -14.37
N TYR A 76 -2.31 -18.89 -14.63
CA TYR A 76 -3.26 -18.47 -13.61
C TYR A 76 -3.55 -19.59 -12.60
N LYS A 77 -3.81 -20.80 -13.12
CA LYS A 77 -4.11 -21.99 -12.31
C LYS A 77 -2.98 -22.35 -11.35
N GLU A 78 -1.73 -22.31 -11.82
CA GLU A 78 -0.55 -22.57 -10.96
C GLU A 78 -0.43 -21.55 -9.83
N TYR A 79 -0.73 -20.26 -10.08
CA TYR A 79 -0.73 -19.25 -9.01
C TYR A 79 -1.92 -19.39 -8.04
N MET A 80 -3.06 -19.90 -8.50
CA MET A 80 -4.23 -20.14 -7.66
C MET A 80 -4.09 -21.39 -6.78
N GLU A 81 -3.56 -22.48 -7.33
CA GLU A 81 -3.48 -23.80 -6.69
C GLU A 81 -2.10 -24.13 -6.09
N GLY A 82 -1.05 -23.44 -6.54
CA GLY A 82 0.33 -23.70 -6.14
C GLY A 82 1.10 -24.53 -7.17
N PHE A 83 2.43 -24.44 -7.11
CA PHE A 83 3.31 -25.13 -8.04
C PHE A 83 4.67 -25.42 -7.40
N THR A 84 5.41 -26.38 -7.96
CA THR A 84 6.82 -26.58 -7.60
C THR A 84 7.69 -25.87 -8.63
N ASP A 85 8.54 -24.97 -8.17
CA ASP A 85 9.47 -24.24 -9.02
C ASP A 85 10.51 -25.21 -9.57
N VAL A 86 10.56 -25.34 -10.91
CA VAL A 86 11.46 -26.29 -11.58
C VAL A 86 12.94 -25.88 -11.42
N ILE A 87 13.20 -24.60 -11.14
CA ILE A 87 14.56 -24.06 -11.01
C ILE A 87 15.06 -24.24 -9.57
N THR A 88 14.27 -23.81 -8.59
CA THR A 88 14.69 -23.83 -7.18
C THR A 88 14.35 -25.14 -6.49
N GLY A 89 13.40 -25.92 -7.04
CA GLY A 89 12.83 -27.11 -6.40
C GLY A 89 11.89 -26.78 -5.24
N GLU A 90 11.60 -25.50 -4.99
CA GLU A 90 10.76 -25.08 -3.88
C GLU A 90 9.27 -25.21 -4.24
N ALA A 91 8.49 -25.75 -3.31
CA ALA A 91 7.04 -25.73 -3.39
C ALA A 91 6.53 -24.33 -3.04
N ARG A 92 5.85 -23.69 -3.99
CA ARG A 92 5.12 -22.44 -3.79
C ARG A 92 3.65 -22.74 -3.60
N ARG A 93 3.08 -22.15 -2.55
CA ARG A 93 1.67 -22.32 -2.21
C ARG A 93 0.81 -21.49 -3.16
N GLY A 94 -0.39 -21.99 -3.42
CA GLY A 94 -1.38 -21.26 -4.20
C GLY A 94 -2.03 -20.14 -3.39
N PHE A 95 -2.58 -19.17 -4.09
CA PHE A 95 -3.39 -18.10 -3.50
C PHE A 95 -4.50 -18.65 -2.60
N MET A 96 -5.17 -19.73 -3.01
CA MET A 96 -6.28 -20.31 -2.26
C MET A 96 -5.84 -20.89 -0.91
N ASP A 97 -4.67 -21.52 -0.86
CA ASP A 97 -4.11 -22.05 0.39
C ASP A 97 -3.72 -20.93 1.34
N VAL A 98 -3.10 -19.86 0.81
CA VAL A 98 -2.71 -18.68 1.60
C VAL A 98 -3.95 -17.99 2.18
N VAL A 99 -5.00 -17.82 1.37
CA VAL A 99 -6.29 -17.27 1.82
C VAL A 99 -6.90 -18.17 2.90
N SER A 100 -6.99 -19.48 2.66
CA SER A 100 -7.58 -20.42 3.62
C SER A 100 -6.84 -20.39 4.96
N GLU A 101 -5.51 -20.36 4.93
CA GLU A 101 -4.71 -20.28 6.14
C GLU A 101 -4.88 -18.95 6.87
N LEU A 102 -4.94 -17.82 6.15
CA LEU A 102 -5.22 -16.51 6.75
C LEU A 102 -6.55 -16.54 7.51
N GLU A 103 -7.60 -17.08 6.91
CA GLU A 103 -8.91 -17.13 7.54
C GLU A 103 -8.99 -18.10 8.71
N GLN A 104 -8.28 -19.23 8.66
CA GLN A 104 -8.27 -20.23 9.74
C GLN A 104 -7.40 -19.81 10.93
N ARG A 105 -6.20 -19.28 10.67
CA ARG A 105 -5.24 -18.92 11.73
C ARG A 105 -5.49 -17.52 12.28
N PHE A 106 -5.95 -16.60 11.44
CA PHE A 106 -6.16 -15.20 11.78
C PHE A 106 -7.55 -14.74 11.31
N PRO A 107 -8.65 -15.35 11.83
CA PRO A 107 -10.00 -14.98 11.44
C PRO A 107 -10.32 -13.52 11.77
N ASP A 108 -9.75 -13.01 12.87
CA ASP A 108 -9.77 -11.61 13.27
C ASP A 108 -8.32 -11.12 13.48
N PRO A 109 -7.80 -10.24 12.62
CA PRO A 109 -6.44 -9.74 12.75
C PRO A 109 -6.28 -8.65 13.82
N SER A 110 -7.36 -8.12 14.38
CA SER A 110 -7.28 -7.07 15.40
C SER A 110 -6.86 -7.58 16.79
N VAL A 111 -6.93 -8.90 17.00
CA VAL A 111 -6.66 -9.56 18.30
C VAL A 111 -5.28 -10.23 18.37
N ILE A 112 -4.37 -9.94 17.44
CA ILE A 112 -3.04 -10.55 17.39
C ILE A 112 -2.12 -9.90 18.45
N GLU A 113 -2.05 -10.53 19.63
CA GLU A 113 -1.25 -10.02 20.75
C GLU A 113 0.14 -10.66 20.86
N LYS A 114 0.26 -11.98 20.70
CA LYS A 114 1.54 -12.69 20.88
C LYS A 114 2.53 -12.33 19.79
N GLU A 115 3.78 -12.09 20.16
CA GLU A 115 4.84 -11.76 19.22
C GLU A 115 5.08 -12.86 18.17
N SER A 116 4.98 -14.14 18.57
CA SER A 116 5.06 -15.28 17.64
C SER A 116 3.98 -15.22 16.57
N ASP A 117 2.78 -14.80 16.96
CA ASP A 117 1.61 -14.72 16.10
C ASP A 117 1.71 -13.49 15.18
N LYS A 118 2.25 -12.37 15.69
CA LYS A 118 2.61 -11.21 14.86
C LYS A 118 3.60 -11.59 13.76
N LYS A 119 4.66 -12.34 14.09
CA LYS A 119 5.65 -12.82 13.12
C LYS A 119 5.01 -13.73 12.08
N ALA A 120 4.22 -14.71 12.52
CA ALA A 120 3.53 -15.65 11.64
C ALA A 120 2.55 -14.95 10.70
N PHE A 121 1.76 -14.00 11.23
CA PHE A 121 0.86 -13.18 10.43
C PHE A 121 1.60 -12.33 9.41
N ALA A 122 2.68 -11.64 9.81
CA ALA A 122 3.45 -10.79 8.91
C ALA A 122 4.03 -11.60 7.73
N LYS A 123 4.54 -12.81 7.98
CA LYS A 123 5.01 -13.68 6.90
C LYS A 123 3.89 -14.10 5.95
N LEU A 124 2.77 -14.57 6.51
CA LEU A 124 1.65 -15.09 5.73
C LEU A 124 0.98 -13.98 4.91
N PHE A 125 0.77 -12.81 5.50
CA PHE A 125 0.16 -11.68 4.79
C PHE A 125 1.12 -11.06 3.76
N GLY A 126 2.43 -11.06 4.01
CA GLY A 126 3.42 -10.68 2.99
C GLY A 126 3.42 -11.63 1.78
N GLU A 127 3.20 -12.93 2.00
CA GLU A 127 2.97 -13.88 0.90
C GLU A 127 1.68 -13.59 0.15
N TYR A 128 0.57 -13.31 0.85
CA TYR A 128 -0.69 -12.89 0.24
C TYR A 128 -0.50 -11.67 -0.67
N LEU A 129 0.18 -10.61 -0.21
CA LEU A 129 0.40 -9.40 -0.99
C LEU A 129 1.19 -9.68 -2.29
N ARG A 130 2.22 -10.53 -2.21
CA ARG A 130 3.02 -10.91 -3.39
C ARG A 130 2.21 -11.70 -4.41
N VAL A 131 1.45 -12.69 -3.96
CA VAL A 131 0.62 -13.50 -4.87
C VAL A 131 -0.53 -12.68 -5.44
N GLU A 132 -1.18 -11.82 -4.64
CA GLU A 132 -2.20 -10.88 -5.12
C GLU A 132 -1.64 -9.95 -6.20
N ASN A 133 -0.45 -9.36 -5.99
CA ASN A 133 0.17 -8.46 -6.95
C ASN A 133 0.45 -9.14 -8.31
N VAL A 134 0.87 -10.41 -8.29
CA VAL A 134 1.03 -11.19 -9.52
C VAL A 134 -0.32 -11.43 -10.21
N LEU A 135 -1.30 -11.91 -9.45
CA LEU A 135 -2.62 -12.26 -9.95
C LEU A 135 -3.39 -11.06 -10.53
N GLN A 136 -3.12 -9.83 -10.08
CA GLN A 136 -3.72 -8.62 -10.64
C GLN A 136 -3.48 -8.43 -12.16
N ASN A 137 -2.49 -9.11 -12.74
CA ASN A 137 -2.22 -9.07 -14.18
C ASN A 137 -3.02 -10.10 -15.01
N TYR A 138 -3.83 -10.95 -14.37
CA TYR A 138 -4.61 -12.00 -15.03
C TYR A 138 -6.09 -11.61 -15.15
N ASP A 139 -6.66 -11.82 -16.33
CA ASP A 139 -8.03 -11.43 -16.66
C ASP A 139 -9.06 -12.16 -15.78
N GLU A 140 -8.81 -13.43 -15.46
CA GLU A 140 -9.66 -14.25 -14.59
C GLU A 140 -9.73 -13.68 -13.17
N PHE A 141 -8.59 -13.23 -12.64
CA PHE A 141 -8.54 -12.63 -11.29
C PHE A 141 -9.18 -11.25 -11.26
N ALA A 142 -9.00 -10.44 -12.32
CA ALA A 142 -9.68 -9.16 -12.46
C ALA A 142 -11.22 -9.36 -12.47
N SER A 143 -11.69 -10.38 -13.18
CA SER A 143 -13.11 -10.77 -13.21
C SER A 143 -13.60 -11.25 -11.85
N LEU A 144 -12.80 -12.06 -11.14
CA LEU A 144 -13.11 -12.52 -9.78
C LEU A 144 -13.24 -11.37 -8.76
N LYS A 145 -12.36 -10.36 -8.86
CA LYS A 145 -12.42 -9.15 -8.02
C LYS A 145 -13.66 -8.32 -8.35
N ALA A 146 -13.95 -8.11 -9.64
CA ALA A 146 -15.11 -7.34 -10.08
C ALA A 146 -16.43 -7.99 -9.65
N LEU A 147 -16.51 -9.33 -9.66
CA LEU A 147 -17.68 -10.10 -9.21
C LEU A 147 -18.10 -9.76 -7.76
N GLN A 148 -17.16 -9.38 -6.88
CA GLN A 148 -17.46 -9.04 -5.49
C GLN A 148 -18.36 -7.81 -5.33
N ASN A 149 -18.40 -6.95 -6.37
CA ASN A 149 -19.17 -5.71 -6.36
C ASN A 149 -20.46 -5.79 -7.20
N VAL A 150 -20.75 -6.94 -7.80
CA VAL A 150 -21.94 -7.15 -8.63
C VAL A 150 -23.10 -7.56 -7.74
N ASP A 151 -24.26 -6.92 -7.91
CA ASP A 151 -25.49 -7.40 -7.29
C ASP A 151 -26.00 -8.63 -8.03
N MET A 152 -25.75 -9.80 -7.45
CA MET A 152 -26.16 -11.09 -8.02
C MET A 152 -27.68 -11.29 -8.04
N ASN A 153 -28.46 -10.44 -7.36
CA ASN A 153 -29.92 -10.47 -7.40
C ASN A 153 -30.50 -9.62 -8.53
N ASP A 154 -29.68 -8.83 -9.21
CA ASP A 154 -30.08 -8.01 -10.36
C ASP A 154 -29.65 -8.69 -11.67
N PRO A 155 -30.59 -9.27 -12.44
CA PRO A 155 -30.26 -9.92 -13.71
C PRO A 155 -29.60 -8.99 -14.73
N GLU A 156 -29.95 -7.69 -14.74
CA GLU A 156 -29.35 -6.74 -15.67
C GLU A 156 -27.87 -6.50 -15.33
N ALA A 157 -27.55 -6.36 -14.05
CA ALA A 157 -26.18 -6.25 -13.57
C ALA A 157 -25.34 -7.50 -13.88
N VAL A 158 -25.93 -8.69 -13.71
CA VAL A 158 -25.24 -9.97 -14.02
C VAL A 158 -24.97 -10.12 -15.51
N GLU A 159 -25.94 -9.79 -16.38
CA GLU A 159 -25.72 -9.82 -17.84
C GLU A 159 -24.69 -8.79 -18.29
N ALA A 160 -24.73 -7.58 -17.73
CA ALA A 160 -23.74 -6.55 -18.01
C ALA A 160 -22.33 -6.99 -17.60
N PHE A 161 -22.19 -7.63 -16.44
CA PHE A 161 -20.93 -8.20 -15.96
C PHE A 161 -20.41 -9.30 -16.90
N LYS A 162 -21.25 -10.28 -17.25
CA LYS A 162 -20.89 -11.35 -18.19
C LYS A 162 -20.42 -10.79 -19.53
N ALA A 163 -21.13 -9.79 -20.07
CA ALA A 163 -20.76 -9.15 -21.33
C ALA A 163 -19.42 -8.39 -21.25
N ALA A 164 -19.18 -7.66 -20.15
CA ALA A 164 -17.95 -6.88 -19.96
C ALA A 164 -16.70 -7.76 -19.80
N HIS A 165 -16.85 -8.94 -19.20
CA HIS A 165 -15.78 -9.89 -18.91
C HIS A 165 -15.73 -11.08 -19.89
N TYR A 166 -16.59 -11.08 -20.91
CA TYR A 166 -16.69 -12.15 -21.92
C TYR A 166 -16.93 -13.55 -21.32
N LEU A 167 -17.76 -13.64 -20.27
CA LEU A 167 -18.03 -14.87 -19.52
C LEU A 167 -19.34 -15.53 -19.97
N ASN A 168 -19.35 -16.86 -20.02
CA ASN A 168 -20.58 -17.64 -20.11
C ASN A 168 -21.08 -18.06 -18.71
N ASP A 169 -22.21 -18.76 -18.65
CA ASP A 169 -22.81 -19.19 -17.37
C ASP A 169 -21.95 -20.23 -16.62
N GLU A 170 -21.21 -21.08 -17.34
CA GLU A 170 -20.27 -22.05 -16.74
C GLU A 170 -19.06 -21.32 -16.12
N ASP A 171 -18.52 -20.31 -16.82
CA ASP A 171 -17.42 -19.48 -16.31
C ASP A 171 -17.84 -18.70 -15.06
N LEU A 172 -19.05 -18.12 -15.08
CA LEU A 172 -19.63 -17.43 -13.93
C LEU A 172 -19.80 -18.39 -12.74
N ALA A 173 -20.34 -19.59 -12.97
CA ALA A 173 -20.48 -20.59 -11.92
C ALA A 173 -19.12 -21.00 -11.35
N ALA A 174 -18.09 -21.15 -12.19
CA ALA A 174 -16.73 -21.43 -11.74
C ALA A 174 -16.18 -20.30 -10.86
N LEU A 175 -16.31 -19.04 -11.27
CA LEU A 175 -15.88 -17.88 -10.47
C LEU A 175 -16.59 -17.83 -9.10
N GLN A 176 -17.89 -18.13 -9.05
CA GLN A 176 -18.67 -18.15 -7.81
C GLN A 176 -18.21 -19.22 -6.79
N THR A 177 -17.55 -20.29 -7.26
CA THR A 177 -17.00 -21.31 -6.37
C THR A 177 -15.76 -20.83 -5.61
N ILE A 178 -15.06 -19.83 -6.17
CA ILE A 178 -13.83 -19.29 -5.61
C ILE A 178 -14.19 -18.27 -4.55
N ARG A 179 -13.88 -18.58 -3.29
CA ARG A 179 -14.07 -17.66 -2.17
C ARG A 179 -12.81 -16.83 -1.96
N ILE A 180 -12.95 -15.51 -1.99
CA ILE A 180 -11.92 -14.57 -1.58
C ILE A 180 -12.40 -13.77 -0.36
N PRO A 181 -11.49 -13.29 0.51
CA PRO A 181 -11.90 -12.50 1.65
C PRO A 181 -12.56 -11.19 1.20
N ALA A 182 -13.59 -10.76 1.93
CA ALA A 182 -14.23 -9.48 1.69
C ALA A 182 -13.22 -8.32 1.77
N GLU A 183 -13.42 -7.27 0.98
CA GLU A 183 -12.50 -6.12 0.92
C GLU A 183 -12.26 -5.51 2.31
N ARG A 184 -13.30 -5.42 3.13
CA ARG A 184 -13.21 -4.96 4.52
C ARG A 184 -12.25 -5.80 5.37
N LYS A 185 -12.23 -7.11 5.18
CA LYS A 185 -11.33 -8.04 5.89
C LYS A 185 -9.89 -7.88 5.41
N ILE A 186 -9.68 -7.66 4.11
CA ILE A 186 -8.36 -7.33 3.56
C ILE A 186 -7.85 -5.99 4.11
N GLN A 187 -8.71 -4.99 4.26
CA GLN A 187 -8.35 -3.72 4.91
C GLN A 187 -7.93 -3.92 6.38
N ASP A 188 -8.66 -4.75 7.13
CA ASP A 188 -8.30 -5.10 8.51
C ASP A 188 -6.92 -5.78 8.57
N TYR A 189 -6.65 -6.73 7.65
CA TYR A 189 -5.34 -7.37 7.54
C TYR A 189 -4.22 -6.36 7.23
N ARG A 190 -4.45 -5.42 6.31
CA ARG A 190 -3.46 -4.36 5.99
C ARG A 190 -3.20 -3.45 7.18
N SER A 191 -4.24 -3.06 7.92
CA SER A 191 -4.10 -2.27 9.15
C SER A 191 -3.21 -2.98 10.15
N THR A 192 -3.53 -4.23 10.49
CA THR A 192 -2.74 -5.04 11.43
C THR A 192 -1.29 -5.24 10.95
N TYR A 193 -1.10 -5.45 9.64
CA TYR A 193 0.24 -5.62 9.08
C TYR A 193 1.11 -4.35 9.25
N ASN A 194 0.51 -3.18 9.01
CA ASN A 194 1.15 -1.90 9.28
C ASN A 194 1.39 -1.68 10.79
N ASP A 195 0.42 -2.04 11.65
CA ASP A 195 0.55 -1.96 13.10
C ASP A 195 1.77 -2.76 13.61
N ILE A 196 1.92 -4.00 13.13
CA ILE A 196 3.04 -4.88 13.50
C ILE A 196 4.37 -4.32 13.01
N ARG A 197 4.42 -3.79 11.78
CA ARG A 197 5.63 -3.17 11.23
C ARG A 197 6.08 -1.97 12.05
N ASP A 198 5.15 -1.09 12.43
CA ASP A 198 5.44 0.09 13.21
C ASP A 198 5.86 -0.28 14.64
N TRP A 199 5.15 -1.23 15.25
CA TRP A 199 5.52 -1.81 16.55
C TRP A 199 6.95 -2.35 16.54
N LEU A 200 7.32 -3.17 15.55
CA LEU A 200 8.66 -3.75 15.44
C LEU A 200 9.75 -2.69 15.27
N ARG A 201 9.48 -1.63 14.52
CA ARG A 201 10.39 -0.47 14.37
C ARG A 201 10.61 0.24 15.69
N HIS A 202 9.54 0.43 16.47
CA HIS A 202 9.63 1.06 17.79
C HIS A 202 10.35 0.17 18.80
N GLU A 203 10.11 -1.13 18.79
CA GLU A 203 10.77 -2.07 19.70
C GLU A 203 12.28 -2.16 19.44
N LYS A 204 12.70 -2.25 18.17
CA LYS A 204 14.13 -2.18 17.79
C LYS A 204 14.80 -0.87 18.24
N ALA A 205 14.04 0.24 18.34
CA ALA A 205 14.55 1.53 18.79
C ALA A 205 14.55 1.70 20.32
N ALA A 206 13.65 1.03 21.04
CA ALA A 206 13.50 1.14 22.49
C ALA A 206 14.36 0.13 23.28
N ASN A 207 14.60 -1.06 22.73
CA ASN A 207 15.23 -2.18 23.42
C ASN A 207 16.63 -2.51 22.88
N GLU A 208 17.60 -1.61 23.06
CA GLU A 208 19.02 -1.99 22.89
C GLU A 208 19.51 -2.98 23.98
N ASN A 209 18.78 -3.08 25.11
CA ASN A 209 19.20 -3.87 26.29
C ASN A 209 18.41 -5.17 26.55
N GLU A 210 17.19 -5.32 26.02
CA GLU A 210 16.40 -6.57 26.11
C GLU A 210 15.94 -6.99 24.72
N LYS A 211 16.79 -7.74 24.01
CA LYS A 211 16.45 -8.29 22.70
C LYS A 211 15.25 -9.22 22.85
N SER A 212 14.24 -9.04 21.99
CA SER A 212 13.19 -10.03 21.80
C SER A 212 13.81 -11.44 21.64
N THR A 213 13.14 -12.44 22.21
CA THR A 213 13.53 -13.85 22.06
C THR A 213 13.16 -14.41 20.68
N ILE A 214 12.36 -13.69 19.90
CA ILE A 214 11.93 -14.08 18.57
C ILE A 214 12.80 -13.35 17.54
N ASP A 215 13.43 -14.13 16.66
CA ASP A 215 14.18 -13.60 15.54
C ASP A 215 13.23 -13.05 14.47
N TRP A 216 13.46 -11.83 13.99
CA TRP A 216 12.67 -11.17 12.95
C TRP A 216 13.46 -10.94 11.66
N ASP A 217 14.73 -11.36 11.58
CA ASP A 217 15.60 -11.06 10.44
C ASP A 217 15.18 -11.80 9.16
N ASP A 218 14.38 -12.86 9.30
CA ASP A 218 13.76 -13.61 8.22
C ASP A 218 12.40 -13.05 7.74
N VAL A 219 11.96 -11.90 8.28
CA VAL A 219 10.74 -11.21 7.86
C VAL A 219 11.09 -9.97 7.04
N VAL A 220 10.72 -10.00 5.76
CA VAL A 220 10.79 -8.82 4.88
C VAL A 220 9.37 -8.25 4.74
N PHE A 221 9.21 -6.97 5.07
CA PHE A 221 7.93 -6.28 4.92
C PHE A 221 7.75 -5.74 3.49
N GLU A 222 6.59 -5.99 2.88
CA GLU A 222 6.28 -5.65 1.49
C GLU A 222 5.87 -4.17 1.33
N VAL A 223 6.79 -3.25 1.61
CA VAL A 223 6.51 -1.80 1.66
C VAL A 223 6.09 -1.23 0.31
N ASP A 224 6.72 -1.65 -0.79
CA ASP A 224 6.42 -1.12 -2.12
C ASP A 224 5.02 -1.56 -2.58
N LEU A 225 4.62 -2.81 -2.28
CA LEU A 225 3.28 -3.31 -2.55
C LEU A 225 2.23 -2.52 -1.76
N LEU A 226 2.46 -2.27 -0.48
CA LEU A 226 1.56 -1.44 0.34
C LEU A 226 1.41 -0.02 -0.20
N LYS A 227 2.52 0.60 -0.61
CA LYS A 227 2.51 1.96 -1.18
C LYS A 227 1.75 2.05 -2.49
N SER A 228 1.87 1.05 -3.36
CA SER A 228 1.18 1.03 -4.66
C SER A 228 -0.35 1.00 -4.53
N GLN A 229 -0.85 0.52 -3.40
CA GLN A 229 -2.27 0.41 -3.10
C GLN A 229 -2.75 1.48 -2.11
N GLU A 230 -1.95 2.51 -1.86
CA GLU A 230 -2.34 3.61 -0.98
C GLU A 230 -3.50 4.40 -1.58
N ILE A 231 -4.53 4.57 -0.76
CA ILE A 231 -5.62 5.48 -1.03
C ILE A 231 -5.15 6.90 -0.70
N ASN A 232 -5.42 7.84 -1.61
CA ASN A 232 -5.10 9.25 -1.40
C ASN A 232 -6.03 9.88 -0.34
N LEU A 233 -5.57 10.97 0.29
CA LEU A 233 -6.35 11.64 1.33
C LEU A 233 -7.70 12.16 0.81
N ASP A 234 -7.73 12.64 -0.43
CA ASP A 234 -8.93 13.18 -1.07
C ASP A 234 -10.03 12.10 -1.17
N TYR A 235 -9.71 10.88 -1.56
CA TYR A 235 -10.67 9.78 -1.58
C TYR A 235 -11.17 9.42 -0.18
N ILE A 236 -10.31 9.47 0.85
CA ILE A 236 -10.75 9.26 2.24
C ILE A 236 -11.77 10.34 2.64
N LEU A 237 -11.53 11.60 2.27
CA LEU A 237 -12.46 12.71 2.52
C LEU A 237 -13.77 12.55 1.74
N GLU A 238 -13.71 12.03 0.51
CA GLU A 238 -14.91 11.69 -0.26
C GLU A 238 -15.73 10.57 0.40
N LEU A 239 -15.06 9.51 0.88
CA LEU A 239 -15.72 8.44 1.63
C LEU A 239 -16.40 8.99 2.89
N ILE A 240 -15.74 9.91 3.61
CA ILE A 240 -16.33 10.58 4.78
C ILE A 240 -17.64 11.26 4.42
N PHE A 241 -17.65 11.99 3.30
CA PHE A 241 -18.83 12.68 2.82
C PHE A 241 -19.97 11.73 2.46
N GLU A 242 -19.66 10.68 1.69
CA GLU A 242 -20.65 9.70 1.24
C GLU A 242 -21.23 8.89 2.40
N HIS A 243 -20.38 8.48 3.36
CA HIS A 243 -20.81 7.74 4.54
C HIS A 243 -21.63 8.63 5.48
N ASN A 244 -21.28 9.90 5.68
CA ASN A 244 -22.11 10.80 6.50
C ASN A 244 -23.53 10.98 5.91
N LYS A 245 -23.67 10.98 4.57
CA LYS A 245 -24.98 11.03 3.91
C LYS A 245 -25.82 9.77 4.13
N LYS A 246 -25.17 8.60 4.23
CA LYS A 246 -25.83 7.30 4.44
C LYS A 246 -26.08 7.00 5.93
N THR A 247 -25.14 7.40 6.78
CA THR A 247 -25.05 7.05 8.21
C THR A 247 -24.85 8.33 9.01
N LYS A 248 -25.84 8.72 9.83
CA LYS A 248 -25.78 9.94 10.66
C LYS A 248 -25.06 9.76 12.00
N SER A 249 -24.35 8.66 12.19
CA SER A 249 -23.59 8.37 13.40
C SER A 249 -22.13 8.77 13.22
N LYS A 250 -21.69 9.80 13.96
CA LYS A 250 -20.28 10.20 13.96
C LYS A 250 -19.36 9.08 14.47
N ALA A 251 -19.84 8.23 15.38
CA ALA A 251 -19.06 7.12 15.91
C ALA A 251 -18.74 6.08 14.83
N ASP A 252 -19.75 5.66 14.07
CA ASP A 252 -19.58 4.68 13.00
C ASP A 252 -18.67 5.24 11.89
N LEU A 253 -18.83 6.52 11.56
CA LEU A 253 -17.98 7.23 10.60
C LEU A 253 -16.52 7.27 11.06
N VAL A 254 -16.27 7.57 12.34
CA VAL A 254 -14.92 7.59 12.92
C VAL A 254 -14.28 6.20 12.85
N ASP A 255 -15.01 5.14 13.18
CA ASP A 255 -14.49 3.77 13.15
C ASP A 255 -14.17 3.29 11.73
N GLU A 256 -14.98 3.70 10.75
CA GLU A 256 -14.73 3.42 9.33
C GLU A 256 -13.50 4.16 8.82
N VAL A 257 -13.38 5.46 9.12
CA VAL A 257 -12.22 6.27 8.71
C VAL A 257 -10.93 5.78 9.37
N ARG A 258 -10.98 5.39 10.65
CA ARG A 258 -9.83 4.80 11.36
C ARG A 258 -9.31 3.55 10.67
N ARG A 259 -10.21 2.70 10.18
CA ARG A 259 -9.84 1.48 9.46
C ARG A 259 -9.14 1.80 8.14
N VAL A 260 -9.73 2.69 7.34
CA VAL A 260 -9.17 3.08 6.03
C VAL A 260 -7.83 3.80 6.20
N ILE A 261 -7.72 4.73 7.14
CA ILE A 261 -6.50 5.51 7.35
C ILE A 261 -5.33 4.67 7.88
N ARG A 262 -5.60 3.66 8.73
CA ARG A 262 -4.56 2.76 9.27
C ARG A 262 -4.08 1.73 8.26
N ALA A 263 -4.92 1.37 7.30
CA ALA A 263 -4.53 0.55 6.15
C ALA A 263 -3.60 1.32 5.18
N SER A 264 -3.66 2.65 5.17
CA SER A 264 -2.78 3.52 4.37
C SER A 264 -1.50 3.87 5.11
N LEU A 265 -0.34 3.43 4.59
CA LEU A 265 0.94 3.65 5.26
C LEU A 265 1.30 5.14 5.34
N GLY A 266 1.11 5.91 4.27
CA GLY A 266 1.42 7.34 4.20
C GLY A 266 0.50 8.27 4.98
N ASN A 267 -0.74 7.83 5.28
CA ASN A 267 -1.76 8.68 5.88
C ASN A 267 -2.07 8.37 7.35
N ARG A 268 -1.54 7.27 7.91
CA ARG A 268 -1.76 6.85 9.30
C ARG A 268 -1.53 7.95 10.34
N ALA A 269 -0.47 8.76 10.18
CA ALA A 269 -0.17 9.86 11.10
C ALA A 269 -1.26 10.95 11.15
N LYS A 270 -2.14 10.99 10.14
CA LYS A 270 -3.29 11.91 10.05
C LYS A 270 -4.55 11.39 10.73
N GLU A 271 -4.55 10.18 11.32
CA GLU A 271 -5.72 9.61 11.98
C GLU A 271 -6.34 10.58 13.00
N SER A 272 -5.54 11.09 13.94
CA SER A 272 -6.03 12.05 14.95
C SER A 272 -6.56 13.34 14.33
N LEU A 273 -5.99 13.76 13.20
CA LEU A 273 -6.41 14.95 12.48
C LEU A 273 -7.80 14.76 11.85
N LEU A 274 -8.03 13.63 11.20
CA LEU A 274 -9.33 13.29 10.58
C LEU A 274 -10.42 13.02 11.63
N VAL A 275 -10.09 12.30 12.70
CA VAL A 275 -11.03 12.03 13.79
C VAL A 275 -11.50 13.34 14.43
N ASP A 276 -10.57 14.26 14.69
CA ASP A 276 -10.93 15.55 15.27
C ASP A 276 -11.72 16.41 14.28
N PHE A 277 -11.43 16.34 12.98
CA PHE A 277 -12.22 17.01 11.95
C PHE A 277 -13.69 16.53 11.96
N ILE A 278 -13.92 15.20 11.98
CA ILE A 278 -15.28 14.61 12.02
C ILE A 278 -16.02 15.02 13.29
N ASN A 279 -15.34 15.02 14.44
CA ASN A 279 -15.96 15.34 15.72
C ASN A 279 -16.30 16.83 15.85
N GLN A 280 -15.40 17.71 15.40
CA GLN A 280 -15.50 19.16 15.60
C GLN A 280 -16.23 19.91 14.49
N THR A 281 -16.46 19.27 13.33
CA THR A 281 -17.15 19.88 12.18
C THR A 281 -18.58 19.38 12.09
N ASP A 282 -19.50 20.25 11.65
CA ASP A 282 -20.84 19.86 11.24
C ASP A 282 -20.83 19.47 9.76
N LEU A 283 -20.72 18.16 9.50
CA LEU A 283 -20.64 17.60 8.15
C LEU A 283 -21.96 17.76 7.37
N ASP A 284 -23.08 17.98 8.05
CA ASP A 284 -24.39 18.14 7.40
C ASP A 284 -24.53 19.51 6.70
N GLN A 285 -23.70 20.49 7.09
CA GLN A 285 -23.65 21.82 6.44
C GLN A 285 -22.80 21.81 5.17
N ILE A 286 -22.07 20.74 4.89
CA ILE A 286 -21.18 20.67 3.76
C ILE A 286 -21.97 20.17 2.54
N GLY A 287 -22.07 21.00 1.50
CA GLY A 287 -22.96 20.76 0.37
C GLY A 287 -22.47 19.68 -0.60
N ASP A 288 -21.16 19.61 -0.83
CA ASP A 288 -20.54 18.75 -1.84
C ASP A 288 -19.16 18.21 -1.44
N LYS A 289 -18.65 17.29 -2.27
CA LYS A 289 -17.35 16.63 -2.08
C LYS A 289 -16.20 17.63 -2.03
N ALA A 290 -16.17 18.63 -2.91
CA ALA A 290 -15.10 19.62 -2.97
C ALA A 290 -15.05 20.47 -1.69
N SER A 291 -16.21 20.82 -1.16
CA SER A 291 -16.37 21.60 0.06
C SER A 291 -15.85 20.86 1.29
N VAL A 292 -16.00 19.52 1.37
CA VAL A 292 -15.43 18.72 2.47
C VAL A 292 -13.90 18.79 2.45
N ILE A 293 -13.32 18.71 1.26
CA ILE A 293 -11.86 18.78 1.08
C ILE A 293 -11.35 20.14 1.56
N GLU A 294 -11.96 21.23 1.11
CA GLU A 294 -11.58 22.59 1.52
C GLU A 294 -11.75 22.81 3.04
N ALA A 295 -12.87 22.34 3.61
CA ALA A 295 -13.15 22.42 5.03
C ALA A 295 -12.09 21.68 5.85
N PHE A 296 -11.70 20.47 5.42
CA PHE A 296 -10.65 19.69 6.07
C PHE A 296 -9.31 20.42 6.04
N PHE A 297 -8.86 20.91 4.88
CA PHE A 297 -7.58 21.60 4.80
C PHE A 297 -7.56 22.91 5.59
N THR A 298 -8.69 23.60 5.69
CA THR A 298 -8.83 24.80 6.54
C THR A 298 -8.69 24.44 8.02
N PHE A 299 -9.46 23.44 8.47
CA PHE A 299 -9.34 22.90 9.83
C PHE A 299 -7.92 22.44 10.15
N ALA A 300 -7.28 21.73 9.21
CA ALA A 300 -5.95 21.19 9.38
C ALA A 300 -4.88 22.27 9.52
N ARG A 301 -4.97 23.37 8.75
CA ARG A 301 -4.05 24.51 8.88
C ARG A 301 -4.19 25.22 10.23
N GLU A 302 -5.41 25.45 10.69
CA GLU A 302 -5.65 26.06 12.01
C GLU A 302 -5.09 25.20 13.14
N LYS A 303 -5.24 23.89 13.02
CA LYS A 303 -4.71 22.94 14.00
C LYS A 303 -3.19 22.80 13.93
N GLN A 304 -2.63 22.82 12.74
CA GLN A 304 -1.18 22.84 12.50
C GLN A 304 -0.52 24.03 13.20
N GLN A 305 -1.10 25.22 13.09
CA GLN A 305 -0.58 26.42 13.76
C GLN A 305 -0.64 26.28 15.28
N ARG A 306 -1.80 25.84 15.83
CA ARG A 306 -1.98 25.63 17.27
C ARG A 306 -0.99 24.62 17.84
N GLU A 307 -0.84 23.46 17.20
CA GLU A 307 0.09 22.43 17.67
C GLU A 307 1.56 22.83 17.53
N ALA A 308 1.91 23.65 16.53
CA ALA A 308 3.25 24.21 16.41
C ALA A 308 3.58 25.16 17.57
N GLU A 309 2.65 26.03 17.95
CA GLU A 309 2.79 26.95 19.09
C GLU A 309 2.87 26.19 20.43
N GLU A 310 2.06 25.14 20.59
CA GLU A 310 2.10 24.25 21.75
C GLU A 310 3.45 23.51 21.86
N LEU A 311 3.96 22.98 20.74
CA LEU A 311 5.26 22.31 20.70
C LEU A 311 6.40 23.26 21.08
N ILE A 312 6.40 24.47 20.52
CA ILE A 312 7.42 25.50 20.79
C ILE A 312 7.39 25.91 22.27
N SER A 313 6.21 26.14 22.83
CA SER A 313 6.05 26.58 24.21
C SER A 313 6.39 25.49 25.23
N THR A 314 5.88 24.27 25.02
CA THR A 314 6.09 23.11 25.90
C THR A 314 7.57 22.75 25.99
N GLU A 315 8.29 22.74 24.86
CA GLU A 315 9.71 22.40 24.83
C GLU A 315 10.65 23.58 25.10
N LYS A 316 10.09 24.80 25.24
CA LYS A 316 10.81 26.07 25.40
C LYS A 316 11.81 26.31 24.26
N LEU A 317 11.39 26.07 23.03
CA LEU A 317 12.23 26.23 21.84
C LEU A 317 12.43 27.70 21.49
N ASN A 318 13.46 28.00 20.71
CA ASN A 318 13.59 29.31 20.07
C ASN A 318 12.49 29.47 19.01
N ALA A 319 11.50 30.32 19.29
CA ALA A 319 10.28 30.42 18.48
C ALA A 319 10.54 30.72 16.99
N GLU A 320 11.38 31.71 16.66
CA GLU A 320 11.65 32.04 15.26
C GLU A 320 12.40 30.93 14.53
N ALA A 321 13.43 30.36 15.18
CA ALA A 321 14.21 29.27 14.59
C ALA A 321 13.34 28.02 14.42
N ALA A 322 12.50 27.71 15.41
CA ALA A 322 11.59 26.57 15.39
C ALA A 322 10.55 26.70 14.28
N LYS A 323 9.88 27.86 14.14
CA LYS A 323 8.93 28.08 13.04
C LYS A 323 9.58 27.88 11.67
N ARG A 324 10.77 28.48 11.44
CA ARG A 324 11.52 28.30 10.18
C ARG A 324 11.86 26.84 9.92
N TYR A 325 12.33 26.11 10.94
CA TYR A 325 12.69 24.70 10.83
C TYR A 325 11.47 23.83 10.56
N LEU A 326 10.35 24.05 11.25
CA LEU A 326 9.09 23.35 11.02
C LEU A 326 8.55 23.62 9.60
N THR A 327 8.51 24.87 9.15
CA THR A 327 8.09 25.21 7.78
C THR A 327 8.97 24.55 6.73
N THR A 328 10.29 24.53 6.94
CA THR A 328 11.24 23.90 6.01
C THR A 328 11.06 22.38 6.00
N SER A 329 10.87 21.78 7.17
CA SER A 329 10.65 20.33 7.31
C SER A 329 9.33 19.89 6.69
N LEU A 330 8.26 20.68 6.85
CA LEU A 330 6.97 20.42 6.20
C LEU A 330 7.06 20.54 4.67
N LYS A 331 7.79 21.54 4.16
CA LYS A 331 8.03 21.69 2.71
C LYS A 331 8.87 20.55 2.12
N ARG A 332 9.79 19.99 2.90
CA ARG A 332 10.59 18.82 2.53
C ARG A 332 9.86 17.50 2.78
N GLU A 333 8.76 17.52 3.53
CA GLU A 333 8.00 16.37 4.00
C GLU A 333 8.75 15.43 4.97
N TYR A 334 9.92 15.86 5.48
CA TYR A 334 10.68 15.16 6.51
C TYR A 334 11.48 16.14 7.37
N ALA A 335 11.75 15.74 8.62
CA ALA A 335 12.69 16.43 9.51
C ALA A 335 14.08 15.79 9.42
N SER A 336 15.15 16.59 9.53
CA SER A 336 16.52 16.09 9.44
C SER A 336 17.36 16.51 10.65
N GLU A 337 18.04 15.56 11.27
CA GLU A 337 19.04 15.86 12.30
C GLU A 337 20.34 16.44 11.71
N ASN A 338 20.51 16.36 10.39
CA ASN A 338 21.70 16.81 9.69
C ASN A 338 21.74 18.34 9.61
N GLY A 339 22.94 18.89 9.81
CA GLY A 339 23.17 20.33 9.82
C GLY A 339 23.00 20.96 11.20
N THR A 340 22.90 22.29 11.24
CA THR A 340 22.89 23.07 12.49
C THR A 340 21.52 23.64 12.84
N GLU A 341 20.53 23.52 11.95
CA GLU A 341 19.20 24.11 12.14
C GLU A 341 18.49 23.53 13.37
N LEU A 342 18.51 22.20 13.53
CA LEU A 342 17.96 21.53 14.71
C LEU A 342 18.67 21.94 16.01
N ASN A 343 19.96 22.26 15.96
CA ASN A 343 20.66 22.73 17.16
C ASN A 343 20.26 24.18 17.49
N ALA A 344 19.91 25.00 16.49
CA ALA A 344 19.52 26.39 16.67
C ALA A 344 18.13 26.57 17.29
N ILE A 345 17.26 25.56 17.22
CA ILE A 345 15.92 25.62 17.83
C ILE A 345 15.94 25.26 19.32
N LEU A 346 16.96 24.52 19.77
CA LEU A 346 17.04 24.05 21.16
C LEU A 346 17.22 25.23 22.13
N PRO A 347 16.69 25.12 23.37
CA PRO A 347 16.94 26.11 24.40
C PRO A 347 18.45 26.20 24.70
N LYS A 348 18.89 27.38 25.17
CA LYS A 348 20.29 27.62 25.53
C LYS A 348 20.73 26.65 26.63
N MET A 349 21.43 25.60 26.22
CA MET A 349 22.04 24.59 27.08
C MET A 349 23.44 24.29 26.54
N SER A 350 24.40 24.03 27.43
CA SER A 350 25.73 23.60 26.99
C SER A 350 25.63 22.23 26.30
N PRO A 351 26.28 22.02 25.14
CA PRO A 351 26.39 20.71 24.51
C PRO A 351 27.05 19.65 25.41
N LEU A 352 27.80 20.08 26.42
CA LEU A 352 28.42 19.21 27.43
C LEU A 352 27.46 18.81 28.56
N ASN A 353 26.23 19.31 28.57
CA ASN A 353 25.22 18.90 29.53
C ASN A 353 24.76 17.47 29.20
N PRO A 354 24.79 16.51 30.16
CA PRO A 354 24.36 15.14 29.93
C PRO A 354 22.90 15.02 29.45
N GLN A 355 22.05 16.01 29.73
CA GLN A 355 20.65 16.05 29.27
C GLN A 355 20.47 16.65 27.87
N TYR A 356 21.53 17.20 27.26
CA TYR A 356 21.43 17.86 25.96
C TYR A 356 21.03 16.87 24.86
N LEU A 357 21.69 15.71 24.82
CA LEU A 357 21.45 14.70 23.78
C LEU A 357 20.05 14.09 23.90
N THR A 358 19.62 13.76 25.13
CA THR A 358 18.28 13.20 25.38
C THR A 358 17.17 14.21 25.03
N LYS A 359 17.34 15.49 25.39
CA LYS A 359 16.40 16.53 24.99
C LYS A 359 16.39 16.76 23.48
N LYS A 360 17.56 16.79 22.83
CA LYS A 360 17.65 16.91 21.37
C LYS A 360 16.89 15.79 20.67
N GLN A 361 17.09 14.55 21.09
CA GLN A 361 16.42 13.39 20.52
C GLN A 361 14.90 13.44 20.76
N SER A 362 14.46 13.80 21.97
CA SER A 362 13.03 13.94 22.29
C SER A 362 12.35 15.03 21.46
N VAL A 363 12.97 16.20 21.33
CA VAL A 363 12.47 17.30 20.49
C VAL A 363 12.42 16.86 19.03
N PHE A 364 13.45 16.19 18.53
CA PHE A 364 13.48 15.68 17.16
C PHE A 364 12.35 14.69 16.89
N GLN A 365 12.09 13.74 17.80
CA GLN A 365 10.97 12.81 17.68
C GLN A 365 9.62 13.52 17.63
N LYS A 366 9.39 14.52 18.48
CA LYS A 366 8.15 15.31 18.47
C LYS A 366 7.98 16.10 17.16
N ILE A 367 9.06 16.67 16.63
CA ILE A 367 9.02 17.38 15.35
C ILE A 367 8.75 16.41 14.20
N THR A 368 9.40 15.25 14.18
CA THR A 368 9.14 14.22 13.17
C THR A 368 7.68 13.78 13.19
N ALA A 369 7.11 13.53 14.38
CA ALA A 369 5.70 13.21 14.53
C ALA A 369 4.78 14.35 14.02
N PHE A 370 5.12 15.60 14.32
CA PHE A 370 4.40 16.77 13.81
C PHE A 370 4.46 16.86 12.28
N VAL A 371 5.63 16.66 11.68
CA VAL A 371 5.81 16.70 10.22
C VAL A 371 5.03 15.58 9.55
N GLU A 372 5.09 14.35 10.08
CA GLU A 372 4.31 13.22 9.54
C GLU A 372 2.80 13.46 9.60
N LYS A 373 2.32 14.08 10.69
CA LYS A 373 0.90 14.43 10.87
C LYS A 373 0.43 15.52 9.90
N PHE A 374 1.27 16.50 9.56
CA PHE A 374 0.85 17.67 8.76
C PHE A 374 1.49 17.77 7.37
N LYS A 375 2.32 16.82 6.93
CA LYS A 375 2.86 16.80 5.56
C LYS A 375 1.72 16.75 4.53
N GLY A 376 1.82 17.57 3.49
CA GLY A 376 0.79 17.73 2.46
C GLY A 376 -0.38 18.68 2.80
N VAL A 377 -0.50 19.18 4.03
CA VAL A 377 -1.59 20.12 4.42
C VAL A 377 -1.37 21.53 3.85
N GLY A 378 -0.12 21.93 3.63
CA GLY A 378 0.25 23.28 3.21
C GLY A 378 0.13 24.31 4.34
N GLY A 379 0.08 25.61 3.99
CA GLY A 379 -0.03 26.73 4.95
C GLY A 379 1.30 27.34 5.39
N GLN A 380 1.21 28.39 6.22
CA GLN A 380 2.35 29.07 6.87
C GLN A 380 2.22 28.95 8.39
N LEU A 381 3.35 28.87 9.10
CA LEU A 381 3.44 28.73 10.56
C LEU A 381 3.81 30.05 11.26
#